data_AF-A0A368NUA1-F1
#
_entry.id   AF-A0A368NUA1-F1
#
_cell.length_a   1.000
_cell.length_b   1.000
_cell.length_c   1.000
_cell.angle_alpha   90.00
_cell.angle_beta   90.00
_cell.angle_gamma   90.00
#
_symmetry.space_group_name_H-M   'P 1'
#
loop_
_entity.id
_entity.type
_entity.pdbx_description
1 polymer ?
#
loop_
_entity_poly.entity_id
_entity_poly.type
_entity_poly.pdbx_seq_one_letter_code
_entity_poly.pdbx_strand_id
1 'polypeptide(L)'
;MPSSTIRIKKGDILDSPEQLKPVKFAFVERNSQPGVHLRFVFCTIVSLTIFILASCAHPQKGELLPKPISNALYDVRPALLGDTEPYPDSLSQLVTFHYDTRTEALPFVISLSSDEILMSAIASWGSPLFVLRYDGHDITFLQAPIVDIALKPEYILGDFFLTYWPTNSLANALKPLGFTIADNGLTRQVWQDGLLVMTIQYQHNSRWRSAVELVHHQLNYQLNIQPLSESDEHGQ
;
A
#
# COMPACT_ATOMS: atom_id res chain seq x y z
N MET A 1 -19.47 -14.74 0.51
CA MET A 1 -18.03 -14.81 0.80
C MET A 1 -17.67 -13.54 1.57
N PRO A 2 -16.92 -13.58 2.69
CA PRO A 2 -16.63 -12.36 3.43
C PRO A 2 -15.54 -11.56 2.69
N SER A 3 -15.85 -10.31 2.34
CA SER A 3 -14.88 -9.29 1.94
C SER A 3 -14.35 -8.63 3.21
N SER A 4 -13.04 -8.43 3.32
CA SER A 4 -12.42 -7.75 4.46
C SER A 4 -12.54 -6.24 4.25
N THR A 5 -13.40 -5.58 5.04
CA THR A 5 -13.48 -4.11 5.07
C THR A 5 -12.55 -3.58 6.14
N ILE A 6 -11.56 -2.78 5.76
CA ILE A 6 -10.68 -2.09 6.71
C ILE A 6 -10.99 -0.58 6.61
N ARG A 7 -11.29 0.02 7.76
CA ARG A 7 -11.48 1.47 7.91
C ARG A 7 -10.36 2.00 8.81
N ILE A 8 -9.50 2.85 8.25
CA ILE A 8 -8.36 3.44 8.96
C ILE A 8 -8.76 4.87 9.32
N LYS A 9 -8.61 5.26 10.60
CA LYS A 9 -8.90 6.63 11.08
C LYS A 9 -7.60 7.36 11.44
N LYS A 10 -7.63 8.71 11.34
CA LYS A 10 -6.55 9.59 11.80
C LYS A 10 -6.29 9.36 13.30
N GLY A 11 -5.14 8.77 13.64
CA GLY A 11 -4.69 8.59 15.02
C GLY A 11 -4.36 7.15 15.46
N ASP A 12 -4.52 6.15 14.59
CA ASP A 12 -4.16 4.76 14.91
C ASP A 12 -2.62 4.58 14.95
N ILE A 13 -2.01 5.02 16.06
CA ILE A 13 -0.70 4.57 16.53
C ILE A 13 -0.94 3.21 17.17
N LEU A 14 -0.41 2.15 16.56
CA LEU A 14 -0.35 0.80 17.12
C LEU A 14 0.51 0.80 18.38
N ASP A 15 -0.11 0.99 19.54
CA ASP A 15 0.49 0.75 20.85
C ASP A 15 -0.25 -0.39 21.56
N SER A 16 0.02 -1.63 21.15
CA SER A 16 -0.02 -2.84 21.99
C SER A 16 0.03 -4.13 21.16
N PRO A 17 1.00 -5.03 21.39
CA PRO A 17 1.10 -6.34 20.77
C PRO A 17 0.31 -7.36 21.59
N GLU A 18 -1.02 -7.26 21.59
CA GLU A 18 -1.89 -8.31 22.11
C GLU A 18 -3.13 -8.35 21.24
N GLN A 19 -3.66 -9.53 20.94
CA GLN A 19 -4.69 -9.84 19.93
C GLN A 19 -4.19 -10.30 18.54
N LEU A 20 -3.21 -11.21 18.51
CA LEU A 20 -3.18 -12.26 17.51
C LEU A 20 -3.51 -13.59 18.20
N LYS A 21 -4.81 -13.90 18.34
CA LYS A 21 -5.24 -15.28 18.62
C LYS A 21 -5.26 -16.03 17.28
N PRO A 22 -4.53 -17.15 17.15
CA PRO A 22 -4.56 -17.93 15.92
C PRO A 22 -5.94 -18.59 15.75
N VAL A 23 -6.56 -18.35 14.59
CA VAL A 23 -7.70 -19.13 14.12
C VAL A 23 -7.20 -20.53 13.80
N LYS A 24 -7.59 -21.52 14.63
CA LYS A 24 -7.27 -22.94 14.42
C LYS A 24 -8.00 -23.46 13.19
N PHE A 25 -7.27 -23.86 12.16
CA PHE A 25 -7.80 -24.69 11.08
C PHE A 25 -7.99 -26.12 11.60
N ALA A 26 -9.23 -26.63 11.50
CA ALA A 26 -9.56 -28.00 11.82
C ALA A 26 -9.05 -28.91 10.69
N PHE A 27 -7.99 -29.67 10.98
CA PHE A 27 -7.52 -30.77 10.16
C PHE A 27 -8.49 -31.95 10.33
N VAL A 28 -9.08 -32.42 9.23
CA VAL A 28 -9.93 -33.63 9.22
C VAL A 28 -9.01 -34.84 9.38
N GLU A 29 -8.90 -35.30 10.62
CA GLU A 29 -8.09 -36.45 11.00
C GLU A 29 -8.89 -37.74 10.76
N ARG A 30 -8.40 -38.57 9.83
CA ARG A 30 -8.99 -39.88 9.51
C ARG A 30 -8.63 -40.86 10.63
N ASN A 31 -9.67 -41.35 11.32
CA ASN A 31 -9.66 -42.40 12.34
C ASN A 31 -8.61 -43.50 12.13
N SER A 32 -7.78 -43.73 13.16
CA SER A 32 -7.31 -45.06 13.54
C SER A 32 -7.32 -45.18 15.06
N GLN A 33 -8.19 -46.04 15.57
CA GLN A 33 -8.41 -46.32 16.99
C GLN A 33 -7.27 -47.14 17.62
N PRO A 34 -7.22 -47.21 18.98
CA PRO A 34 -6.00 -47.31 19.76
C PRO A 34 -5.82 -48.66 20.47
N GLY A 35 -4.65 -48.85 21.06
CA GLY A 35 -4.47 -49.79 22.17
C GLY A 35 -3.01 -50.15 22.40
N VAL A 36 -2.48 -49.82 23.57
CA VAL A 36 -2.26 -50.76 24.69
C VAL A 36 -1.25 -50.14 25.66
N HIS A 37 -1.64 -50.10 26.93
CA HIS A 37 -0.87 -49.68 28.10
C HIS A 37 0.40 -50.51 28.31
N LEU A 38 1.51 -49.90 28.77
CA LEU A 38 2.34 -50.57 29.78
C LEU A 38 3.15 -49.61 30.65
N ARG A 39 3.06 -49.86 31.96
CA ARG A 39 3.68 -49.16 33.09
C ARG A 39 5.08 -49.72 33.32
N PHE A 40 6.09 -48.89 33.58
CA PHE A 40 7.35 -49.25 34.28
C PHE A 40 7.90 -47.98 34.95
N VAL A 41 7.70 -47.76 36.25
CA VAL A 41 8.52 -48.22 37.40
C VAL A 41 9.92 -47.57 37.43
N PHE A 42 10.04 -46.62 38.38
CA PHE A 42 11.21 -46.19 39.16
C PHE A 42 12.59 -46.76 38.80
N CYS A 43 13.57 -45.88 38.57
CA CYS A 43 14.85 -45.94 39.29
C CYS A 43 15.65 -44.64 39.13
N THR A 44 16.16 -44.16 40.25
CA THR A 44 17.15 -43.09 40.48
C THR A 44 18.26 -42.98 39.44
N ILE A 45 18.70 -41.74 39.14
CA ILE A 45 20.11 -41.28 39.24
C ILE A 45 20.18 -39.76 38.99
N VAL A 46 20.89 -39.12 39.91
CA VAL A 46 21.40 -37.74 39.89
C VAL A 46 22.14 -37.45 38.59
N SER A 47 21.74 -36.43 37.83
CA SER A 47 22.70 -35.65 37.04
C SER A 47 22.15 -34.26 36.73
N LEU A 48 22.64 -33.31 37.51
CA LEU A 48 22.64 -31.88 37.26
C LEU A 48 23.27 -31.60 35.89
N THR A 49 22.46 -31.53 34.83
CA THR A 49 22.91 -31.03 33.52
C THR A 49 21.93 -29.95 33.06
N ILE A 50 22.14 -28.76 33.60
CA ILE A 50 21.55 -27.52 33.10
C ILE A 50 22.23 -27.25 31.73
N PHE A 51 21.66 -27.79 30.65
CA PHE A 51 21.99 -27.32 29.31
C PHE A 51 21.16 -26.05 29.06
N ILE A 52 21.82 -24.92 29.30
CA ILE A 52 21.39 -23.60 28.90
C ILE A 52 21.32 -23.61 27.37
N LEU A 53 20.15 -23.91 26.81
CA LEU A 53 19.81 -23.43 25.47
C LEU A 53 19.63 -21.92 25.60
N ALA A 54 20.76 -21.21 25.51
CA ALA A 54 20.80 -19.81 25.16
C ALA A 54 20.28 -19.73 23.72
N SER A 55 18.95 -19.76 23.58
CA SER A 55 18.30 -19.25 22.39
C SER A 55 18.68 -17.79 22.35
N CYS A 56 19.62 -17.46 21.45
CA CYS A 56 19.74 -16.10 20.99
C CYS A 56 18.40 -15.78 20.33
N ALA A 57 17.50 -15.18 21.10
CA ALA A 57 16.37 -14.45 20.56
C ALA A 57 16.99 -13.33 19.72
N HIS A 58 17.26 -13.66 18.46
CA HIS A 58 17.62 -12.69 17.45
C HIS A 58 16.41 -11.76 17.40
N PRO A 59 16.54 -10.48 17.78
CA PRO A 59 15.42 -9.56 17.63
C PRO A 59 15.11 -9.54 16.14
N GLN A 60 13.95 -10.11 15.79
CA GLN A 60 13.37 -9.91 14.48
C GLN A 60 13.24 -8.41 14.36
N LYS A 61 14.14 -7.79 13.60
CA LYS A 61 14.03 -6.41 13.19
C LYS A 61 12.76 -6.37 12.38
N GLY A 62 11.64 -6.12 13.07
CA GLY A 62 10.37 -5.85 12.43
C GLY A 62 10.68 -4.78 11.41
N GLU A 63 10.55 -5.14 10.15
CA GLU A 63 10.83 -4.27 9.03
C GLU A 63 9.79 -3.16 9.15
N LEU A 64 10.17 -2.10 9.88
CA LEU A 64 9.39 -0.88 9.97
C LEU A 64 9.41 -0.33 8.55
N LEU A 65 8.39 -0.73 7.78
CA LEU A 65 8.08 -0.05 6.54
C LEU A 65 8.05 1.45 6.88
N PRO A 66 8.73 2.30 6.10
CA PRO A 66 8.81 3.73 6.36
C PRO A 66 7.40 4.28 6.63
N LYS A 67 7.27 5.28 7.51
CA LYS A 67 5.96 5.85 7.80
C LYS A 67 5.35 6.35 6.48
N PRO A 68 4.13 5.94 6.10
CA PRO A 68 3.60 6.25 4.79
C PRO A 68 3.45 7.77 4.63
N ILE A 69 3.92 8.29 3.49
CA ILE A 69 3.86 9.72 3.17
C ILE A 69 2.41 10.21 3.19
N SER A 70 1.44 9.35 2.88
CA SER A 70 0.02 9.69 2.94
C SER A 70 -0.48 10.12 4.31
N ASN A 71 0.19 9.73 5.41
CA ASN A 71 -0.20 10.21 6.73
C ASN A 71 -0.03 11.73 6.87
N ALA A 72 0.86 12.30 6.08
CA ALA A 72 1.01 13.74 5.89
C ALA A 72 -0.05 14.34 4.96
N LEU A 73 -0.50 13.53 4.01
CA LEU A 73 -1.38 13.94 2.93
C LEU A 73 -2.85 13.84 3.32
N TYR A 74 -3.18 13.36 4.53
CA TYR A 74 -4.55 13.46 5.07
C TYR A 74 -5.08 14.90 5.14
N ASP A 75 -4.19 15.88 5.26
CA ASP A 75 -4.58 17.29 5.23
C ASP A 75 -4.53 17.88 3.80
N VAL A 76 -4.07 17.10 2.81
CA VAL A 76 -4.17 17.42 1.38
C VAL A 76 -5.54 16.97 0.88
N ARG A 77 -6.51 17.89 0.97
CA ARG A 77 -7.84 17.65 0.41
C ARG A 77 -7.77 17.46 -1.11
N PRO A 78 -8.71 16.72 -1.72
CA PRO A 78 -8.87 16.72 -3.17
C PRO A 78 -9.02 18.16 -3.72
N ALA A 79 -9.76 19.00 -3.00
CA ALA A 79 -9.88 20.45 -3.22
C ALA A 79 -8.59 21.29 -3.10
N LEU A 80 -7.44 20.73 -2.68
CA LEU A 80 -6.15 21.43 -2.61
C LEU A 80 -5.40 21.48 -3.95
N LEU A 81 -6.03 20.96 -5.02
CA LEU A 81 -5.78 21.40 -6.39
C LEU A 81 -6.24 22.87 -6.44
N GLY A 82 -5.38 23.79 -5.99
CA GLY A 82 -5.67 25.22 -6.06
C GLY A 82 -6.15 25.60 -7.46
N ASP A 83 -6.92 26.68 -7.56
CA ASP A 83 -7.67 27.19 -8.73
C ASP A 83 -6.87 27.38 -10.04
N THR A 84 -5.64 26.87 -10.11
CA THR A 84 -4.62 27.14 -11.12
C THR A 84 -4.48 26.07 -12.20
N GLU A 85 -4.88 24.80 -11.98
CA GLU A 85 -4.89 23.79 -13.06
C GLU A 85 -6.16 22.92 -13.07
N PRO A 86 -6.82 22.78 -14.24
CA PRO A 86 -7.94 21.87 -14.39
C PRO A 86 -7.47 20.42 -14.24
N TYR A 87 -8.20 19.64 -13.45
CA TYR A 87 -8.04 18.21 -13.31
C TYR A 87 -9.24 17.49 -13.95
N PRO A 88 -9.08 16.24 -14.39
CA PRO A 88 -10.19 15.49 -14.98
C PRO A 88 -11.12 14.91 -13.92
N ASP A 89 -12.42 14.83 -14.22
CA ASP A 89 -13.41 14.18 -13.35
C ASP A 89 -13.16 12.66 -13.24
N SER A 90 -12.57 12.06 -14.28
CA SER A 90 -12.21 10.65 -14.29
C SER A 90 -10.89 10.39 -15.04
N LEU A 91 -10.19 9.34 -14.63
CA LEU A 91 -8.99 8.83 -15.28
C LEU A 91 -9.10 7.33 -15.45
N SER A 92 -8.75 6.87 -16.64
CA SER A 92 -8.48 5.46 -16.93
C SER A 92 -6.99 5.33 -17.24
N GLN A 93 -6.30 4.41 -16.55
CA GLN A 93 -4.86 4.25 -16.69
C GLN A 93 -4.48 2.77 -16.60
N LEU A 94 -3.47 2.34 -17.34
CA LEU A 94 -2.81 1.05 -17.12
C LEU A 94 -1.62 1.29 -16.20
N VAL A 95 -1.60 0.65 -15.04
CA VAL A 95 -0.51 0.74 -14.07
C VAL A 95 0.23 -0.58 -14.06
N THR A 96 1.50 -0.55 -14.48
CA THR A 96 2.42 -1.68 -14.36
C THR A 96 3.26 -1.52 -13.10
N PHE A 97 3.04 -2.41 -12.14
CA PHE A 97 3.76 -2.50 -10.88
C PHE A 97 4.95 -3.45 -11.03
N HIS A 98 6.15 -2.98 -10.70
CA HIS A 98 7.35 -3.79 -10.62
C HIS A 98 7.84 -3.83 -9.17
N TYR A 99 7.89 -5.01 -8.59
CA TYR A 99 8.38 -5.22 -7.23
C TYR A 99 9.06 -6.57 -7.10
N ASP A 100 10.32 -6.54 -6.70
CA ASP A 100 11.20 -7.71 -6.67
C ASP A 100 11.16 -8.45 -8.03
N THR A 101 10.66 -9.68 -8.07
CA THR A 101 10.54 -10.50 -9.28
C THR A 101 9.16 -10.43 -9.93
N ARG A 102 8.21 -9.71 -9.32
CA ARG A 102 6.83 -9.62 -9.79
C ARG A 102 6.66 -8.40 -10.69
N THR A 103 5.99 -8.61 -11.81
CA THR A 103 5.52 -7.55 -12.70
C THR A 103 4.05 -7.80 -13.00
N GLU A 104 3.20 -6.85 -12.62
CA GLU A 104 1.75 -6.96 -12.79
C GLU A 104 1.23 -5.68 -13.44
N ALA A 105 0.41 -5.82 -14.49
CA ALA A 105 -0.21 -4.69 -15.18
C ALA A 105 -1.72 -4.71 -14.96
N LEU A 106 -2.25 -3.65 -14.37
CA LEU A 106 -3.64 -3.56 -13.95
C LEU A 106 -4.28 -2.27 -14.46
N PRO A 107 -5.47 -2.33 -15.08
CA PRO A 107 -6.27 -1.15 -15.34
C PRO A 107 -6.75 -0.52 -14.04
N PHE A 108 -6.57 0.78 -13.91
CA PHE A 108 -7.06 1.62 -12.82
C PHE A 108 -8.11 2.57 -13.38
N VAL A 109 -9.24 2.65 -12.69
CA VAL A 109 -10.28 3.66 -12.94
C VAL A 109 -10.36 4.54 -11.70
N ILE A 110 -10.24 5.84 -11.89
CA ILE A 110 -10.19 6.84 -10.83
C ILE A 110 -11.26 7.89 -11.13
N SER A 111 -12.09 8.20 -10.14
CA SER A 111 -13.01 9.34 -10.16
C SER A 111 -12.51 10.38 -9.15
N LEU A 112 -12.50 11.65 -9.58
CA LEU A 112 -12.02 12.78 -8.81
C LEU A 112 -13.12 13.82 -8.69
N SER A 113 -13.37 14.26 -7.47
CA SER A 113 -14.26 15.38 -7.16
C SER A 113 -13.61 16.29 -6.12
N SER A 114 -14.26 17.40 -5.80
CA SER A 114 -13.82 18.31 -4.72
C SER A 114 -13.69 17.62 -3.36
N ASP A 115 -14.53 16.61 -3.12
CA ASP A 115 -14.74 16.02 -1.80
C ASP A 115 -14.24 14.57 -1.70
N GLU A 116 -14.07 13.89 -2.83
CA GLU A 116 -13.80 12.46 -2.86
C GLU A 116 -12.88 12.03 -4.01
N ILE A 117 -12.00 11.07 -3.70
CA ILE A 117 -11.27 10.25 -4.66
C ILE A 117 -11.79 8.82 -4.53
N LEU A 118 -12.22 8.24 -5.65
CA LEU A 118 -12.59 6.83 -5.75
C LEU A 118 -11.67 6.15 -6.77
N MET A 119 -10.95 5.12 -6.36
CA MET A 119 -10.01 4.39 -7.19
C MET A 119 -10.33 2.89 -7.16
N SER A 120 -10.36 2.26 -8.33
CA SER A 120 -10.52 0.82 -8.47
C SER A 120 -9.46 0.25 -9.40
N ALA A 121 -8.72 -0.76 -8.95
CA ALA A 121 -7.93 -1.60 -9.84
C ALA A 121 -8.79 -2.76 -10.32
N ILE A 122 -8.84 -2.99 -11.62
CA ILE A 122 -9.73 -3.94 -12.26
C ILE A 122 -8.94 -5.17 -12.70
N ALA A 123 -9.45 -6.35 -12.39
CA ALA A 123 -8.89 -7.61 -12.89
C ALA A 123 -9.16 -7.76 -14.40
N SER A 124 -8.41 -8.65 -15.07
CA SER A 124 -8.62 -8.93 -16.50
C SER A 124 -10.03 -9.45 -16.84
N TRP A 125 -10.76 -9.98 -15.85
CA TRP A 125 -12.16 -10.42 -16.01
C TRP A 125 -13.21 -9.36 -15.64
N GLY A 126 -12.78 -8.13 -15.32
CA GLY A 126 -13.65 -6.97 -15.16
C GLY A 126 -14.17 -6.69 -13.75
N SER A 127 -13.87 -7.51 -12.74
CA SER A 127 -14.21 -7.17 -11.34
C SER A 127 -13.08 -6.40 -10.66
N PRO A 128 -13.38 -5.55 -9.66
CA PRO A 128 -12.33 -4.88 -8.90
C PRO A 128 -11.51 -5.87 -8.08
N LEU A 129 -10.19 -5.72 -8.13
CA LEU A 129 -9.22 -6.35 -7.22
C LEU A 129 -9.16 -5.59 -5.90
N PHE A 130 -9.32 -4.27 -5.96
CA PHE A 130 -9.59 -3.45 -4.79
C PHE A 130 -10.41 -2.21 -5.17
N VAL A 131 -11.03 -1.61 -4.16
CA VAL A 131 -11.65 -0.29 -4.20
C VAL A 131 -11.10 0.54 -3.04
N LEU A 132 -10.58 1.73 -3.36
CA LEU A 132 -10.10 2.72 -2.41
C LEU A 132 -10.97 3.97 -2.53
N ARG A 133 -11.53 4.41 -1.42
CA ARG A 133 -12.28 5.67 -1.30
C ARG A 133 -11.58 6.57 -0.28
N TYR A 134 -11.34 7.81 -0.64
CA TYR A 134 -10.79 8.84 0.24
C TYR A 134 -11.66 10.09 0.20
N ASP A 135 -12.15 10.55 1.34
CA ASP A 135 -13.06 11.71 1.47
C ASP A 135 -12.39 12.96 2.04
N GLY A 136 -11.07 13.06 1.89
CA GLY A 136 -10.28 14.11 2.51
C GLY A 136 -9.94 13.85 3.98
N HIS A 137 -10.49 12.81 4.63
CA HIS A 137 -10.26 12.52 6.05
C HIS A 137 -9.96 11.04 6.29
N ASP A 138 -10.87 10.16 5.89
CA ASP A 138 -10.79 8.72 6.10
C ASP A 138 -10.45 8.00 4.78
N ILE A 139 -9.69 6.90 4.88
CA ILE A 139 -9.52 5.94 3.79
C ILE A 139 -10.41 4.72 4.07
N THR A 140 -11.30 4.41 3.14
CA THR A 140 -12.03 3.15 3.11
C THR A 140 -11.42 2.26 2.03
N PHE A 141 -11.03 1.05 2.41
CA PHE A 141 -10.38 0.11 1.50
C PHE A 141 -11.07 -1.26 1.53
N LEU A 142 -11.43 -1.74 0.33
CA LEU A 142 -12.00 -3.06 0.10
C LEU A 142 -11.09 -3.81 -0.85
N GLN A 143 -10.51 -4.92 -0.38
CA GLN A 143 -9.66 -5.79 -1.20
C GLN A 143 -10.38 -7.11 -1.49
N ALA A 144 -10.27 -7.58 -2.72
CA ALA A 144 -10.79 -8.88 -3.12
C ALA A 144 -9.96 -10.02 -2.46
N PRO A 145 -10.59 -11.09 -1.96
CA PRO A 145 -9.88 -12.19 -1.29
C PRO A 145 -8.85 -12.92 -2.15
N ILE A 146 -8.95 -12.79 -3.49
CA ILE A 146 -8.02 -13.41 -4.44
C ILE A 146 -6.65 -12.71 -4.47
N VAL A 147 -6.58 -11.46 -4.00
CA VAL A 147 -5.33 -10.70 -3.92
C VAL A 147 -4.57 -11.15 -2.68
N ASP A 148 -3.47 -11.87 -2.87
CA ASP A 148 -2.64 -12.48 -1.83
C ASP A 148 -1.62 -11.52 -1.19
N ILE A 149 -1.43 -10.35 -1.80
CA ILE A 149 -0.55 -9.29 -1.29
C ILE A 149 -1.34 -8.36 -0.38
N ALA A 150 -0.77 -8.03 0.78
CA ALA A 150 -1.32 -7.01 1.67
C ALA A 150 -1.07 -5.61 1.10
N LEU A 151 -2.01 -5.10 0.31
CA LEU A 151 -1.96 -3.74 -0.20
C LEU A 151 -2.17 -2.75 0.94
N LYS A 152 -1.36 -1.70 0.95
CA LYS A 152 -1.46 -0.59 1.90
C LYS A 152 -2.07 0.61 1.19
N PRO A 153 -3.36 0.92 1.41
CA PRO A 153 -4.06 1.96 0.67
C PRO A 153 -3.43 3.34 0.88
N GLU A 154 -2.76 3.54 2.01
CA GLU A 154 -1.94 4.71 2.31
C GLU A 154 -0.89 4.97 1.22
N TYR A 155 -0.14 3.95 0.80
CA TYR A 155 0.89 4.12 -0.23
C TYR A 155 0.29 4.37 -1.60
N ILE A 156 -0.80 3.66 -1.95
CA ILE A 156 -1.50 3.85 -3.22
C ILE A 156 -1.97 5.31 -3.34
N LEU A 157 -2.61 5.83 -2.30
CA LEU A 157 -3.08 7.20 -2.26
C LEU A 157 -1.92 8.21 -2.23
N GLY A 158 -0.85 7.90 -1.50
CA GLY A 158 0.36 8.72 -1.43
C GLY A 158 1.05 8.88 -2.78
N ASP A 159 1.25 7.78 -3.51
CA ASP A 159 1.83 7.78 -4.86
C ASP A 159 0.98 8.59 -5.81
N PHE A 160 -0.35 8.44 -5.73
CA PHE A 160 -1.29 9.20 -6.54
C PHE A 160 -1.14 10.72 -6.29
N PHE A 161 -1.18 11.16 -5.04
CA PHE A 161 -0.99 12.57 -4.70
C PHE A 161 0.38 13.11 -5.12
N LEU A 162 1.46 12.39 -4.82
CA LEU A 162 2.83 12.81 -5.15
C LEU A 162 3.05 12.88 -6.66
N THR A 163 2.34 12.08 -7.44
CA THR A 163 2.38 12.12 -8.90
C THR A 163 1.63 13.31 -9.46
N TYR A 164 0.42 13.61 -8.99
CA TYR A 164 -0.45 14.54 -9.70
C TYR A 164 -0.61 15.92 -9.05
N TRP A 165 -0.44 16.07 -7.73
CA TRP A 165 -0.74 17.35 -7.08
C TRP A 165 0.32 18.42 -7.37
N PRO A 166 -0.06 19.71 -7.42
CA PRO A 166 0.89 20.82 -7.52
C PRO A 166 1.92 20.81 -6.40
N THR A 167 3.17 21.17 -6.72
CA THR A 167 4.29 21.16 -5.77
C THR A 167 4.03 22.02 -4.55
N ASN A 168 3.43 23.19 -4.74
CA ASN A 168 3.14 24.12 -3.65
C ASN A 168 2.15 23.54 -2.64
N SER A 169 1.10 22.85 -3.11
CA SER A 169 0.11 22.20 -2.25
C SER A 169 0.73 21.07 -1.43
N LEU A 170 1.57 20.24 -2.07
CA LEU A 170 2.27 19.14 -1.39
C LEU A 170 3.31 19.66 -0.40
N ALA A 171 4.13 20.65 -0.78
CA ALA A 171 5.21 21.17 0.05
C ALA A 171 4.70 21.69 1.41
N ASN A 172 3.54 22.35 1.44
CA ASN A 172 2.94 22.84 2.67
C ASN A 172 2.56 21.72 3.64
N ALA A 173 1.97 20.63 3.13
CA ALA A 173 1.57 19.48 3.95
C ALA A 173 2.76 18.61 4.39
N LEU A 174 3.78 18.51 3.53
CA LEU A 174 4.89 17.59 3.72
C LEU A 174 6.04 18.17 4.56
N LYS A 175 6.27 19.49 4.51
CA LYS A 175 7.38 20.15 5.21
C LYS A 175 7.47 19.86 6.72
N PRO A 176 6.37 19.84 7.50
CA PRO A 176 6.42 19.54 8.94
C PRO A 176 6.96 18.13 9.28
N LEU A 177 7.04 17.24 8.29
CA LEU A 177 7.48 15.86 8.46
C LEU A 177 8.87 15.59 7.88
N GLY A 178 9.64 16.65 7.59
CA GLY A 178 11.01 16.53 7.07
C GLY A 178 11.07 16.30 5.56
N PHE A 179 9.92 16.33 4.87
CA PHE A 179 9.88 16.13 3.43
C PHE A 179 10.12 17.44 2.66
N THR A 180 10.82 17.33 1.54
CA THR A 180 11.01 18.41 0.57
C THR A 180 10.79 17.89 -0.85
N ILE A 181 10.34 18.77 -1.75
CA ILE A 181 10.06 18.42 -3.14
C ILE A 181 10.88 19.33 -4.04
N ALA A 182 11.63 18.73 -4.96
CA ALA A 182 12.25 19.42 -6.09
C ALA A 182 11.48 19.04 -7.36
N ASP A 183 11.02 20.02 -8.11
CA ASP A 183 10.19 19.81 -9.30
C ASP A 183 10.63 20.74 -10.43
N ASN A 184 10.95 20.17 -11.59
CA ASN A 184 11.40 20.90 -12.78
C ASN A 184 10.43 20.76 -13.97
N GLY A 185 9.20 20.28 -13.73
CA GLY A 185 8.20 20.00 -14.75
C GLY A 185 8.17 18.53 -15.14
N LEU A 186 9.24 18.05 -15.80
CA LEU A 186 9.35 16.67 -16.31
C LEU A 186 9.89 15.68 -15.27
N THR A 187 10.45 16.17 -14.17
CA THR A 187 10.93 15.35 -13.08
C THR A 187 10.55 15.97 -11.75
N ARG A 188 10.01 15.13 -10.87
CA ARG A 188 9.77 15.43 -9.47
C ARG A 188 10.59 14.49 -8.60
N GLN A 189 11.30 15.05 -7.63
CA GLN A 189 12.03 14.31 -6.61
C GLN A 189 11.47 14.65 -5.24
N VAL A 190 11.19 13.61 -4.46
CA VAL A 190 10.70 13.71 -3.09
C VAL A 190 11.82 13.25 -2.16
N TRP A 191 12.21 14.12 -1.26
CA TRP A 191 13.27 13.88 -0.29
C TRP A 191 12.70 13.89 1.12
N GLN A 192 13.25 13.09 2.02
CA GLN A 192 12.94 13.12 3.45
C GLN A 192 14.24 13.19 4.23
N ASP A 193 14.41 14.24 5.03
CA ASP A 193 15.60 14.45 5.86
C ASP A 193 16.92 14.32 5.07
N GLY A 194 16.90 14.77 3.81
CA GLY A 194 18.05 14.72 2.89
C GLY A 194 18.24 13.40 2.13
N LEU A 195 17.39 12.40 2.33
CA LEU A 195 17.39 11.14 1.58
C LEU A 195 16.38 11.17 0.44
N LEU A 196 16.79 10.74 -0.76
CA LEU A 196 15.88 10.64 -1.91
C LEU A 196 14.93 9.46 -1.68
N VAL A 197 13.64 9.75 -1.52
CA VAL A 197 12.60 8.75 -1.25
C VAL A 197 11.92 8.31 -2.53
N MET A 198 11.65 9.24 -3.43
CA MET A 198 10.91 8.97 -4.67
C MET A 198 11.42 9.84 -5.82
N THR A 199 11.49 9.25 -7.01
CA THR A 199 11.68 9.97 -8.28
C THR A 199 10.49 9.70 -9.18
N ILE A 200 9.92 10.74 -9.76
CA ILE A 200 8.79 10.66 -10.69
C ILE A 200 9.21 11.37 -11.97
N GLN A 201 9.15 10.67 -13.09
CA GLN A 201 9.45 11.20 -14.42
C GLN A 201 8.17 11.24 -15.25
N TYR A 202 7.94 12.37 -15.91
CA TYR A 202 6.81 12.59 -16.80
C TYR A 202 7.33 12.70 -18.23
N GLN A 203 6.67 12.02 -19.16
CA GLN A 203 6.90 12.20 -20.59
C GLN A 203 6.58 13.64 -21.06
N HIS A 204 5.55 14.26 -20.46
CA HIS A 204 5.09 15.61 -20.81
C HIS A 204 4.67 16.40 -19.56
N ASN A 205 4.71 17.73 -19.66
CA ASN A 205 4.28 18.62 -18.55
C ASN A 205 2.80 18.48 -18.18
N SER A 206 1.94 18.04 -19.12
CA SER A 206 0.53 17.75 -18.85
C SER A 206 0.40 16.43 -18.10
N ARG A 207 0.66 16.45 -16.78
CA ARG A 207 0.81 15.25 -15.93
C ARG A 207 -0.32 14.25 -16.04
N TRP A 208 -1.57 14.73 -16.02
CA TRP A 208 -2.77 13.88 -16.12
C TRP A 208 -2.86 13.06 -17.42
N ARG A 209 -2.18 13.52 -18.48
CA ARG A 209 -2.16 12.89 -19.82
C ARG A 209 -0.76 12.37 -20.20
N SER A 210 0.17 12.35 -19.25
CA SER A 210 1.54 11.91 -19.48
C SER A 210 1.69 10.45 -19.07
N ALA A 211 2.48 9.69 -19.81
CA ALA A 211 3.11 8.50 -19.24
C ALA A 211 3.97 8.93 -18.04
N VAL A 212 3.95 8.13 -16.97
CA VAL A 212 4.70 8.40 -15.74
C VAL A 212 5.52 7.18 -15.35
N GLU A 213 6.78 7.40 -15.01
CA GLU A 213 7.63 6.44 -14.32
C GLU A 213 7.87 6.93 -12.89
N LEU A 214 7.39 6.18 -11.90
CA LEU A 214 7.61 6.45 -10.49
C LEU A 214 8.52 5.37 -9.91
N VAL A 215 9.58 5.77 -9.23
CA VAL A 215 10.48 4.88 -8.50
C VAL A 215 10.47 5.27 -7.03
N HIS A 216 10.09 4.33 -6.16
CA HIS A 216 10.13 4.52 -4.71
C HIS A 216 11.37 3.85 -4.12
N HIS A 217 12.42 4.62 -3.83
CA HIS A 217 13.76 4.13 -3.46
C HIS A 217 13.83 3.45 -2.09
N GLN A 218 12.98 3.83 -1.13
CA GLN A 218 12.95 3.18 0.19
C GLN A 218 12.13 1.88 0.21
N LEU A 219 11.12 1.77 -0.66
CA LEU A 219 10.20 0.63 -0.73
C LEU A 219 10.52 -0.32 -1.90
N ASN A 220 11.52 0.03 -2.72
CA ASN A 220 12.05 -0.79 -3.81
C ASN A 220 10.99 -1.26 -4.82
N TYR A 221 10.05 -0.40 -5.18
CA TYR A 221 9.13 -0.65 -6.30
C TYR A 221 9.17 0.47 -7.33
N GLN A 222 8.70 0.12 -8.52
CA GLN A 222 8.50 1.04 -9.63
C GLN A 222 7.08 0.91 -10.17
N LEU A 223 6.49 2.04 -10.54
CA LEU A 223 5.24 2.13 -11.29
C LEU A 223 5.52 2.69 -12.67
N ASN A 224 4.99 2.03 -13.70
CA ASN A 224 4.84 2.62 -15.03
C ASN A 224 3.36 2.87 -15.27
N ILE A 225 2.96 4.13 -15.32
CA ILE A 225 1.56 4.55 -15.45
C ILE A 225 1.37 5.05 -16.87
N GLN A 226 0.43 4.44 -17.58
CA GLN A 226 0.06 4.80 -18.94
C GLN A 226 -1.39 5.28 -18.95
N PRO A 227 -1.66 6.56 -19.28
CA PRO A 227 -3.02 7.02 -19.51
C PRO A 227 -3.66 6.19 -20.61
N LEU A 228 -4.86 5.68 -20.35
CA LEU A 228 -5.70 5.07 -21.36
C LEU A 228 -6.58 6.19 -21.90
N SER A 229 -6.25 6.68 -23.11
CA SER A 229 -7.20 7.49 -23.86
C SER A 229 -8.45 6.65 -24.09
N GLU A 230 -9.62 7.17 -23.74
CA GLU A 230 -10.84 6.70 -24.38
C GLU A 230 -10.62 6.90 -25.88
N SER A 231 -10.60 5.80 -26.64
CA SER A 231 -10.72 5.86 -28.08
C SER A 231 -11.98 6.66 -28.37
N ASP A 232 -11.84 7.82 -29.01
CA ASP A 232 -12.95 8.57 -29.58
C ASP A 232 -13.67 7.70 -30.63
N GLU A 233 -14.48 6.73 -30.20
CA GLU A 233 -15.50 6.06 -31.03
C GLU A 233 -16.71 7.00 -31.18
N HIS A 234 -16.45 8.24 -31.60
CA HIS A 234 -17.41 9.07 -32.32
C HIS A 234 -16.79 9.43 -33.66
N GLY A 235 -16.49 8.40 -34.44
CA GLY A 235 -16.20 8.50 -35.86
C GLY A 235 -17.47 8.26 -36.67
N GLN A 236 -18.01 9.38 -37.19
CA GLN A 236 -18.97 9.52 -38.30
C GLN A 236 -20.48 9.47 -38.00
#